data_AF-A0A524NUJ7-F1
#
_entry.id   AF-A0A524NUJ7-F1
#
_cell.length_a   1.000
_cell.length_b   1.000
_cell.length_c   1.000
_cell.angle_alpha   90.00
_cell.angle_beta   90.00
_cell.angle_gamma   90.00
#
_symmetry.space_group_name_H-M   'P 1'
#
loop_
_entity.id
_entity.type
_entity.pdbx_description
1 polymer ?
#
loop_
_entity_poly.entity_id
_entity_poly.type
_entity_poly.pdbx_seq_one_letter_code
_entity_poly.pdbx_strand_id
1 'polypeptide(L)'
;MKLVRSNRTEHLADALASVVREAPLGPFKKEAIVVQSRGMERWLTLALAERLGVWSNLSFPYPRAVIEQVLEQLSQGRSAEAKAYEPSPLKWTIAELLRESAPADLQTYLGERTDGDRTLRLATSVATVFDGYVVYRAPWLKTWAKEGGGHWQAELWRRIAGRLGPHDLASRIERALSELRTDPATKSVQLERLHLFSLETLPPLFLELFKALSRSVP
;
A
#
# COMPACT_ATOMS: atom_id res chain seq x y z
N MET A 1 17.82 0.94 8.62
CA MET A 1 17.62 0.04 7.45
C MET A 1 18.95 -0.56 7.01
N LYS A 2 19.09 -1.89 7.06
CA LYS A 2 20.24 -2.61 6.50
C LYS A 2 19.90 -3.06 5.07
N LEU A 3 20.73 -2.69 4.09
CA LEU A 3 20.57 -3.09 2.69
C LEU A 3 21.60 -4.16 2.35
N VAL A 4 21.13 -5.34 1.91
CA VAL A 4 21.96 -6.42 1.38
C VAL A 4 21.74 -6.50 -0.13
N ARG A 5 22.82 -6.50 -0.91
CA ARG A 5 22.79 -6.60 -2.37
C ARG A 5 23.55 -7.84 -2.80
N SER A 6 23.03 -8.51 -3.82
CA SER A 6 23.63 -9.71 -4.41
C SER A 6 23.24 -9.81 -5.88
N ASN A 7 24.03 -10.54 -6.67
CA ASN A 7 23.71 -10.96 -8.03
C ASN A 7 23.01 -12.33 -8.09
N ARG A 8 22.82 -12.99 -6.93
CA ARG A 8 22.17 -14.29 -6.78
C ARG A 8 21.24 -14.28 -5.57
N THR A 9 20.01 -14.75 -5.78
CA THR A 9 18.98 -14.81 -4.74
C THR A 9 19.34 -15.81 -3.64
N GLU A 10 20.09 -16.86 -3.98
CA GLU A 10 20.59 -17.86 -3.04
C GLU A 10 21.46 -17.23 -1.95
N HIS A 11 22.36 -16.31 -2.33
CA HIS A 11 23.20 -15.61 -1.34
C HIS A 11 22.37 -14.66 -0.45
N LEU A 12 21.26 -14.10 -0.98
CA LEU A 12 20.34 -13.32 -0.14
C LEU A 12 19.63 -14.24 0.87
N ALA A 13 19.25 -15.46 0.44
CA ALA A 13 18.67 -16.45 1.34
C ALA A 13 19.67 -16.92 2.40
N ASP A 14 20.95 -17.09 2.04
CA ASP A 14 22.04 -17.37 2.99
C ASP A 14 22.16 -16.24 4.03
N ALA A 15 22.18 -14.99 3.56
CA ALA A 15 22.26 -13.82 4.44
C ALA A 15 21.05 -13.72 5.38
N LEU A 16 19.84 -13.97 4.88
CA LEU A 16 18.62 -13.98 5.70
C LEU A 16 18.65 -15.12 6.72
N ALA A 17 19.05 -16.33 6.32
CA ALA A 17 19.18 -17.47 7.23
C ALA A 17 20.17 -17.18 8.37
N SER A 18 21.30 -16.54 8.07
CA SER A 18 22.26 -16.13 9.10
C SER A 18 21.65 -15.13 10.09
N VAL A 19 20.93 -14.10 9.62
CA VAL A 19 20.26 -13.13 10.49
C VAL A 19 19.25 -13.80 11.42
N VAL A 20 18.44 -14.72 10.90
CA VAL A 20 17.44 -15.42 11.70
C VAL A 20 18.08 -16.37 12.71
N ARG A 21 19.18 -17.03 12.34
CA ARG A 21 19.93 -17.93 13.22
C ARG A 21 20.65 -17.19 14.35
N GLU A 22 21.23 -16.04 14.07
CA GLU A 22 21.96 -15.22 15.06
C GLU A 22 21.03 -14.61 16.12
N ALA A 23 19.82 -14.24 15.72
CA ALA A 23 18.82 -13.66 16.61
C ALA A 23 17.44 -14.26 16.32
N PRO A 24 17.12 -15.47 16.82
CA PRO A 24 15.81 -16.07 16.60
C PRO A 24 14.72 -15.29 17.34
N LEU A 25 13.55 -15.14 16.71
CA LEU A 25 12.37 -14.63 17.42
C LEU A 25 11.81 -15.69 18.38
N GLY A 26 10.98 -15.25 19.33
CA GLY A 26 10.27 -16.15 20.24
C GLY A 26 9.35 -17.14 19.47
N PRO A 27 9.03 -18.31 20.06
CA PRO A 27 8.41 -19.43 19.34
C PRO A 27 7.03 -19.13 18.73
N PHE A 28 6.31 -18.14 19.25
CA PHE A 28 4.99 -17.73 18.75
C PHE A 28 5.02 -16.45 17.92
N LYS A 29 6.19 -15.83 17.74
CA LYS A 29 6.37 -14.64 16.92
C LYS A 29 6.61 -15.06 15.47
N LYS A 30 5.95 -14.37 14.54
CA LYS A 30 6.07 -14.66 13.12
C LYS A 30 7.22 -13.90 12.49
N GLU A 31 7.97 -14.58 11.65
CA GLU A 31 8.92 -13.92 10.75
C GLU A 31 8.18 -13.29 9.59
N ALA A 32 8.23 -11.95 9.50
CA ALA A 32 7.59 -11.20 8.43
C ALA A 32 8.58 -10.91 7.31
N ILE A 33 8.33 -11.50 6.14
CA ILE A 33 9.17 -11.35 4.95
C ILE A 33 8.32 -10.84 3.79
N VAL A 34 8.53 -9.58 3.39
CA VAL A 34 7.89 -8.99 2.23
C VAL A 34 8.51 -9.55 0.96
N VAL A 35 7.68 -10.17 0.13
CA VAL A 35 8.06 -10.73 -1.17
C VAL A 35 7.13 -10.21 -2.27
N GLN A 36 7.60 -10.30 -3.52
CA GLN A 36 6.87 -9.79 -4.68
C GLN A 36 5.90 -10.80 -5.33
N SER A 37 6.01 -12.10 -5.02
CA SER A 37 5.16 -13.11 -5.64
C SER A 37 5.03 -14.39 -4.79
N ARG A 38 3.96 -15.16 -5.05
CA ARG A 38 3.77 -16.50 -4.44
C ARG A 38 4.87 -17.49 -4.82
N GLY A 39 5.46 -17.33 -6.00
CA GLY A 39 6.61 -18.13 -6.43
C GLY A 39 7.82 -17.88 -5.54
N MET A 40 8.11 -16.60 -5.25
CA MET A 40 9.20 -16.21 -4.35
C MET A 40 8.94 -16.67 -2.92
N GLU A 41 7.71 -16.54 -2.42
CA GLU A 41 7.29 -17.09 -1.12
C GLU A 41 7.62 -18.59 -1.01
N ARG A 42 7.19 -19.39 -1.99
CA ARG A 42 7.39 -20.84 -1.97
C ARG A 42 8.87 -21.20 -2.08
N TRP A 43 9.58 -20.55 -3.00
CA TRP A 43 11.02 -20.77 -3.18
C TRP A 43 11.79 -20.43 -1.91
N LEU A 44 11.53 -19.27 -1.30
CA LEU A 44 12.23 -18.83 -0.10
C LEU A 44 11.90 -19.71 1.11
N THR A 45 10.67 -20.18 1.22
CA THR A 45 10.26 -21.12 2.28
C THR A 45 11.07 -22.40 2.23
N LEU A 46 11.23 -23.00 1.03
CA LEU A 46 12.05 -24.20 0.85
C LEU A 46 13.55 -23.90 1.08
N ALA A 47 14.05 -22.81 0.51
CA ALA A 47 15.45 -22.40 0.65
C ALA A 47 15.85 -22.17 2.13
N LEU A 48 14.97 -21.57 2.94
CA LEU A 48 15.21 -21.37 4.36
C LEU A 48 15.04 -22.66 5.16
N ALA A 49 14.08 -23.52 4.82
CA ALA A 49 13.95 -24.84 5.45
C ALA A 49 15.20 -25.70 5.26
N GLU A 50 15.78 -25.72 4.06
CA GLU A 50 17.05 -26.43 3.78
C GLU A 50 18.21 -25.89 4.62
N ARG A 51 18.29 -24.56 4.82
CA ARG A 51 19.39 -23.88 5.53
C ARG A 51 19.25 -23.92 7.05
N LEU A 52 18.02 -23.96 7.55
CA LEU A 52 17.70 -23.88 8.98
C LEU A 52 17.21 -25.22 9.55
N GLY A 53 17.06 -26.24 8.70
CA GLY A 53 16.51 -27.56 9.04
C GLY A 53 14.97 -27.56 9.10
N VAL A 54 14.39 -26.58 9.80
CA VAL A 54 12.94 -26.36 9.87
C VAL A 54 12.65 -24.87 9.72
N TRP A 55 11.64 -24.55 8.91
CA TRP A 55 11.18 -23.19 8.71
C TRP A 55 9.66 -23.13 8.83
N SER A 56 9.15 -22.45 9.86
CA SER A 56 7.72 -22.45 10.21
C SER A 56 7.29 -21.15 10.90
N ASN A 57 5.99 -20.95 11.09
CA ASN A 57 5.38 -19.74 11.68
C ASN A 57 5.77 -18.45 10.94
N LEU A 58 5.56 -18.45 9.61
CA LEU A 58 6.00 -17.41 8.70
C LEU A 58 4.84 -16.48 8.33
N SER A 59 5.18 -15.27 7.88
CA SER A 59 4.26 -14.37 7.21
C SER A 59 4.93 -13.76 5.99
N PHE A 60 4.26 -13.87 4.84
CA PHE A 60 4.72 -13.27 3.58
C PHE A 60 3.78 -12.14 3.12
N PRO A 61 3.70 -11.02 3.86
CA PRO A 61 2.80 -9.94 3.49
C PRO A 61 3.31 -9.20 2.25
N TYR A 62 2.38 -8.78 1.39
CA TYR A 62 2.70 -7.86 0.31
C TYR A 62 3.08 -6.47 0.87
N PRO A 63 3.88 -5.66 0.14
CA PRO A 63 4.30 -4.34 0.62
C PRO A 63 3.13 -3.48 1.13
N ARG A 64 2.06 -3.35 0.34
CA ARG A 64 0.89 -2.55 0.72
C ARG A 64 0.22 -3.05 1.99
N ALA A 65 0.15 -4.36 2.23
CA ALA A 65 -0.46 -4.91 3.43
C ALA A 65 0.33 -4.51 4.70
N VAL A 66 1.66 -4.49 4.62
CA VAL A 66 2.50 -3.99 5.73
C VAL A 66 2.27 -2.50 5.95
N ILE A 67 2.18 -1.70 4.88
CA ILE A 67 1.89 -0.27 4.98
C ILE A 67 0.54 -0.06 5.68
N GLU A 68 -0.53 -0.73 5.25
CA GLU A 68 -1.86 -0.61 5.86
C GLU A 68 -1.84 -1.02 7.35
N GLN A 69 -1.16 -2.13 7.69
CA GLN A 69 -1.00 -2.55 9.09
C GLN A 69 -0.32 -1.47 9.95
N VAL A 70 0.74 -0.85 9.45
CA VAL A 70 1.44 0.25 10.14
C VAL A 70 0.52 1.46 10.30
N LEU A 71 -0.22 1.82 9.26
CA LEU A 71 -1.17 2.94 9.31
C LEU A 71 -2.29 2.69 10.33
N GLU A 72 -2.79 1.45 10.45
CA GLU A 72 -3.74 1.09 11.49
C GLU A 72 -3.15 1.23 12.91
N GLN A 73 -1.90 0.83 13.11
CA GLN A 73 -1.20 0.96 14.39
C GLN A 73 -0.95 2.42 14.79
N LEU A 74 -0.75 3.30 13.80
CA LEU A 74 -0.63 4.76 13.99
C LEU A 74 -1.99 5.48 14.01
N SER A 75 -3.11 4.75 14.12
CA SER A 75 -4.47 5.32 14.09
C SER A 75 -4.81 6.11 12.81
N GLN A 76 -4.05 5.93 11.73
CA GLN A 76 -4.27 6.56 10.43
C GLN A 76 -5.12 5.69 9.48
N GLY A 77 -5.27 4.38 9.73
CA GLY A 77 -5.93 3.44 8.81
C GLY A 77 -7.39 3.05 9.13
N ARG A 78 -7.93 3.41 10.30
CA ARG A 78 -9.19 2.82 10.80
C ARG A 78 -10.48 3.58 10.49
N SER A 79 -10.40 4.77 9.89
CA SER A 79 -11.58 5.59 9.66
C SER A 79 -12.46 5.02 8.53
N ALA A 80 -13.76 5.30 8.56
CA ALA A 80 -14.70 4.84 7.53
C ALA A 80 -14.33 5.42 6.15
N GLU A 81 -13.82 6.66 6.16
CA GLU A 81 -13.33 7.40 5.01
C GLU A 81 -12.09 6.72 4.41
N ALA A 82 -11.15 6.26 5.23
CA ALA A 82 -9.97 5.53 4.75
C ALA A 82 -10.36 4.25 4.02
N LYS A 83 -11.34 3.51 4.55
CA LYS A 83 -11.88 2.30 3.91
C LYS A 83 -12.63 2.64 2.62
N ALA A 84 -13.31 3.78 2.54
CA ALA A 84 -14.04 4.21 1.35
C ALA A 84 -13.12 4.44 0.13
N TYR A 85 -11.82 4.63 0.34
CA TYR A 85 -10.82 4.72 -0.73
C TYR A 85 -10.37 3.38 -1.31
N GLU A 86 -10.72 2.24 -0.70
CA GLU A 86 -10.45 0.94 -1.31
C GLU A 86 -11.24 0.78 -2.62
N PRO A 87 -10.72 0.07 -3.65
CA PRO A 87 -11.39 -0.01 -4.95
C PRO A 87 -12.84 -0.51 -4.90
N SER A 88 -13.14 -1.45 -3.99
CA SER A 88 -14.46 -2.06 -3.84
C SER A 88 -15.52 -1.07 -3.35
N PRO A 89 -15.31 -0.29 -2.27
CA PRO A 89 -16.21 0.79 -1.89
C PRO A 89 -16.10 2.04 -2.79
N LEU A 90 -14.90 2.42 -3.23
CA LEU A 90 -14.67 3.64 -4.01
C LEU A 90 -15.48 3.67 -5.31
N LYS A 91 -15.68 2.52 -5.96
CA LYS A 91 -16.51 2.41 -7.16
C LYS A 91 -17.95 2.88 -6.92
N TRP A 92 -18.50 2.71 -5.71
CA TRP A 92 -19.85 3.15 -5.38
C TRP A 92 -19.90 4.67 -5.25
N THR A 93 -18.92 5.26 -4.54
CA THR A 93 -18.76 6.71 -4.47
C THR A 93 -18.61 7.32 -5.87
N ILE A 94 -17.79 6.71 -6.74
CA ILE A 94 -17.65 7.17 -8.13
C ILE A 94 -18.96 7.04 -8.90
N ALA A 95 -19.66 5.91 -8.78
CA ALA A 95 -20.93 5.70 -9.47
C ALA A 95 -21.99 6.73 -9.07
N GLU A 96 -22.08 7.08 -7.78
CA GLU A 96 -22.95 8.15 -7.30
C GLU A 96 -22.56 9.50 -7.90
N LEU A 97 -21.28 9.86 -7.84
CA LEU A 97 -20.78 11.14 -8.37
C LEU A 97 -21.04 11.26 -9.88
N LEU A 98 -20.91 10.18 -10.64
CA LEU A 98 -21.21 10.14 -12.08
C LEU A 98 -22.71 10.30 -12.37
N ARG A 99 -23.59 9.74 -11.54
CA ARG A 99 -25.05 9.93 -11.68
C ARG A 99 -25.51 11.32 -11.30
N GLU A 100 -24.89 11.93 -10.30
CA GLU A 100 -25.18 13.31 -9.89
C GLU A 100 -24.80 14.31 -10.99
N SER A 101 -23.61 14.12 -11.59
CA SER A 101 -23.11 15.00 -12.65
C SER A 101 -21.99 14.30 -13.40
N ALA A 102 -22.32 13.81 -14.61
CA ALA A 102 -21.37 13.20 -15.50
C ALA A 102 -20.56 14.27 -16.26
N PRO A 103 -19.22 14.19 -16.28
CA PRO A 103 -18.38 15.00 -17.16
C PRO A 103 -18.81 14.88 -18.62
N ALA A 104 -18.75 15.98 -19.37
CA ALA A 104 -19.19 16.05 -20.78
C ALA A 104 -18.53 14.94 -21.63
N ASP A 105 -17.23 14.72 -21.44
CA ASP A 105 -16.44 13.68 -22.13
C ASP A 105 -16.99 12.25 -21.95
N LEU A 106 -17.74 12.00 -20.86
CA LEU A 106 -18.26 10.68 -20.51
C LEU A 106 -19.74 10.52 -20.86
N GLN A 107 -20.45 11.59 -21.22
CA GLN A 107 -21.91 11.53 -21.44
C GLN A 107 -22.30 10.59 -22.58
N THR A 108 -21.55 10.59 -23.69
CA THR A 108 -21.79 9.68 -24.82
C THR A 108 -21.73 8.22 -24.41
N TYR A 109 -20.80 7.87 -23.51
CA TYR A 109 -20.67 6.50 -23.02
C TYR A 109 -21.80 6.14 -22.04
N LEU A 110 -22.09 7.05 -21.09
CA LEU A 110 -23.06 6.83 -20.02
C LEU A 110 -24.52 6.86 -20.51
N GLY A 111 -24.79 7.55 -21.62
CA GLY A 111 -26.12 7.68 -22.22
C GLY A 111 -27.04 8.63 -21.46
N GLU A 112 -28.17 9.01 -22.08
CA GLU A 112 -29.09 10.07 -21.60
C GLU A 112 -29.68 9.81 -20.20
N ARG A 113 -29.77 8.55 -19.76
CA ARG A 113 -30.28 8.17 -18.43
C ARG A 113 -29.21 7.64 -17.47
N THR A 114 -27.92 7.77 -17.81
CA THR A 114 -26.81 7.19 -17.03
C THR A 114 -27.08 5.72 -16.72
N ASP A 115 -26.97 4.89 -17.76
CA ASP A 115 -27.16 3.44 -17.69
C ASP A 115 -26.39 2.88 -16.48
N GLY A 116 -27.11 2.25 -15.56
CA GLY A 116 -26.57 1.79 -14.27
C GLY A 116 -25.41 0.81 -14.45
N ASP A 117 -25.49 -0.06 -15.46
CA ASP A 117 -24.46 -1.06 -15.75
C ASP A 117 -23.21 -0.38 -16.33
N ARG A 118 -23.39 0.53 -17.28
CA ARG A 118 -22.26 1.30 -17.84
C ARG A 118 -21.56 2.13 -16.78
N THR A 119 -22.34 2.76 -15.91
CA THR A 119 -21.84 3.58 -14.81
C THR A 119 -21.03 2.75 -13.85
N LEU A 120 -21.54 1.59 -13.42
CA LEU A 120 -20.85 0.73 -12.48
C LEU A 120 -19.56 0.15 -13.09
N ARG A 121 -19.57 -0.22 -14.37
CA ARG A 121 -18.35 -0.67 -15.08
C ARG A 121 -17.31 0.43 -15.14
N LEU A 122 -17.69 1.64 -15.54
CA LEU A 122 -16.77 2.78 -15.60
C LEU A 122 -16.23 3.09 -14.21
N ALA A 123 -17.10 3.17 -13.21
CA ALA A 123 -16.71 3.44 -11.83
C ALA A 123 -15.74 2.40 -11.28
N THR A 124 -15.93 1.13 -11.62
CA THR A 124 -15.00 0.05 -11.26
C THR A 124 -13.63 0.26 -11.91
N SER A 125 -13.59 0.51 -13.22
CA SER A 125 -12.34 0.77 -13.93
C SER A 125 -11.62 2.01 -13.39
N VAL A 126 -12.35 3.08 -13.10
CA VAL A 126 -11.79 4.33 -12.56
C VAL A 126 -11.27 4.12 -11.14
N ALA A 127 -11.99 3.38 -10.29
CA ALA A 127 -11.52 3.05 -8.95
C ALA A 127 -10.17 2.31 -8.99
N THR A 128 -10.01 1.35 -9.91
CA THR A 128 -8.74 0.65 -10.13
C THR A 128 -7.62 1.58 -10.59
N VAL A 129 -7.90 2.52 -11.51
CA VAL A 129 -6.89 3.50 -11.96
C VAL A 129 -6.46 4.42 -10.82
N PHE A 130 -7.41 4.93 -10.04
CA PHE A 130 -7.11 5.79 -8.90
C PHE A 130 -6.36 5.07 -7.80
N ASP A 131 -6.66 3.81 -7.53
CA ASP A 131 -5.88 2.98 -6.60
C ASP A 131 -4.40 2.89 -7.00
N GLY A 132 -4.12 2.75 -8.30
CA GLY A 132 -2.76 2.84 -8.84
C GLY A 132 -2.15 4.23 -8.71
N TYR A 133 -2.92 5.30 -8.97
CA TYR A 133 -2.43 6.67 -8.86
C TYR A 133 -2.06 7.06 -7.43
N VAL A 134 -2.80 6.62 -6.42
CA VAL A 134 -2.46 6.92 -5.03
C VAL A 134 -1.08 6.36 -4.67
N VAL A 135 -0.68 5.23 -5.24
CA VAL A 135 0.62 4.61 -4.97
C VAL A 135 1.75 5.21 -5.81
N TYR A 136 1.52 5.39 -7.13
CA TYR A 136 2.60 5.74 -8.08
C TYR A 136 2.58 7.18 -8.60
N ARG A 137 1.46 7.89 -8.43
CA ARG A 137 1.21 9.25 -8.96
C ARG A 137 0.58 10.17 -7.90
N ALA A 138 0.88 9.94 -6.61
CA ALA A 138 0.35 10.75 -5.51
C ALA A 138 0.50 12.27 -5.72
N PRO A 139 1.60 12.80 -6.29
CA PRO A 139 1.72 14.23 -6.58
C PRO A 139 0.62 14.76 -7.51
N TRP A 140 0.19 13.99 -8.51
CA TRP A 140 -0.89 14.41 -9.43
C TRP A 140 -2.21 14.55 -8.69
N LEU A 141 -2.55 13.55 -7.87
CA LEU A 141 -3.79 13.53 -7.10
C LEU A 141 -3.90 14.72 -6.13
N LYS A 142 -2.77 15.12 -5.53
CA LYS A 142 -2.70 16.31 -4.69
C LYS A 142 -2.92 17.60 -5.48
N THR A 143 -2.26 17.74 -6.62
CA THR A 143 -2.45 18.90 -7.51
C THR A 143 -3.91 18.97 -7.94
N TRP A 144 -4.52 17.86 -8.36
CA TRP A 144 -5.92 17.82 -8.77
C TRP A 144 -6.89 18.20 -7.65
N ALA A 145 -6.63 17.76 -6.42
CA ALA A 145 -7.46 18.11 -5.27
C ALA A 145 -7.40 19.61 -4.92
N LYS A 146 -6.27 20.30 -5.16
CA LYS A 146 -6.08 21.71 -4.81
C LYS A 146 -6.34 22.68 -5.97
N GLU A 147 -5.74 22.40 -7.11
CA GLU A 147 -5.65 23.29 -8.27
C GLU A 147 -6.53 22.81 -9.43
N GLY A 148 -6.96 21.55 -9.42
CA GLY A 148 -7.61 20.89 -10.54
C GLY A 148 -6.60 20.40 -11.59
N GLY A 149 -7.10 20.03 -12.77
CA GLY A 149 -6.25 19.51 -13.85
C GLY A 149 -6.81 19.72 -15.26
N GLY A 150 -7.95 20.39 -15.40
CA GLY A 150 -8.56 20.69 -16.70
C GLY A 150 -9.13 19.48 -17.46
N HIS A 151 -9.19 18.30 -16.84
CA HIS A 151 -9.75 17.08 -17.44
C HIS A 151 -10.66 16.33 -16.45
N TRP A 152 -11.53 15.45 -16.97
CA TRP A 152 -12.58 14.82 -16.17
C TRP A 152 -12.07 13.98 -14.98
N GLN A 153 -10.92 13.31 -15.10
CA GLN A 153 -10.35 12.54 -13.99
C GLN A 153 -9.92 13.43 -12.82
N ALA A 154 -9.33 14.59 -13.10
CA ALA A 154 -8.94 15.55 -12.08
C ALA A 154 -10.16 16.13 -11.37
N GLU A 155 -11.20 16.47 -12.13
CA GLU A 155 -12.49 16.93 -11.59
C GLU A 155 -13.13 15.87 -10.69
N LEU A 156 -13.20 14.63 -11.18
CA LEU A 156 -13.77 13.52 -10.43
C LEU A 156 -12.98 13.25 -9.15
N TRP A 157 -11.64 13.24 -9.22
CA TRP A 157 -10.80 13.07 -8.04
C TRP A 157 -11.01 14.19 -7.02
N ARG A 158 -11.12 15.45 -7.47
CA ARG A 158 -11.42 16.59 -6.61
C ARG A 158 -12.77 16.43 -5.89
N ARG A 159 -13.80 15.94 -6.58
CA ARG A 159 -15.10 15.62 -5.96
C ARG A 159 -15.02 14.47 -4.96
N ILE A 160 -14.27 13.41 -5.28
CA ILE A 160 -14.01 12.30 -4.35
C ILE A 160 -13.31 12.82 -3.09
N ALA A 161 -12.23 13.59 -3.24
CA ALA A 161 -11.49 14.18 -2.12
C ALA A 161 -12.36 15.16 -1.30
N GLY A 162 -13.26 15.90 -1.94
CA GLY A 162 -14.24 16.75 -1.26
C GLY A 162 -15.27 15.95 -0.45
N ARG A 163 -15.71 14.79 -0.94
CA ARG A 163 -16.71 13.93 -0.27
C ARG A 163 -16.10 13.04 0.84
N LEU A 164 -14.92 12.48 0.59
CA LEU A 164 -14.27 11.51 1.49
C LEU A 164 -13.17 12.12 2.35
N GLY A 165 -12.76 13.37 2.10
CA GLY A 165 -11.62 14.01 2.78
C GLY A 165 -10.26 13.40 2.40
N PRO A 166 -9.14 13.90 2.94
CA PRO A 166 -7.79 13.46 2.60
C PRO A 166 -7.41 12.12 3.29
N HIS A 167 -8.23 11.09 3.10
CA HIS A 167 -8.06 9.76 3.72
C HIS A 167 -7.54 8.69 2.74
N ASP A 168 -7.16 9.10 1.53
CA ASP A 168 -6.48 8.22 0.58
C ASP A 168 -5.15 7.71 1.14
N LEU A 169 -4.65 6.60 0.60
CA LEU A 169 -3.44 5.93 1.08
C LEU A 169 -2.22 6.87 1.09
N ALA A 170 -2.04 7.75 0.10
CA ALA A 170 -0.88 8.63 0.06
C ALA A 170 -0.94 9.68 1.17
N SER A 171 -2.11 10.32 1.34
CA SER A 171 -2.33 11.28 2.41
C SER A 171 -2.14 10.65 3.80
N ARG A 172 -2.56 9.39 3.98
CA ARG A 172 -2.35 8.64 5.23
C ARG A 172 -0.87 8.33 5.48
N ILE A 173 -0.13 7.88 4.45
CA ILE A 173 1.33 7.62 4.58
C ILE A 173 2.08 8.90 4.94
N GLU A 174 1.70 10.04 4.37
CA GLU A 174 2.38 11.31 4.66
C GLU A 174 2.16 11.79 6.08
N ARG A 175 0.95 11.64 6.61
CA ARG A 175 0.69 11.90 8.03
C ARG A 175 1.51 10.98 8.93
N ALA A 176 1.53 9.68 8.62
CA ALA A 176 2.36 8.72 9.35
C ALA A 176 3.86 9.06 9.27
N LEU A 177 4.37 9.48 8.11
CA LEU A 177 5.75 9.94 7.96
C LEU A 177 6.03 11.18 8.81
N SER A 178 5.10 12.13 8.89
CA SER A 178 5.24 13.32 9.74
C SER A 178 5.27 12.96 11.22
N GLU A 179 4.42 12.02 11.65
CA GLU A 179 4.36 11.52 13.02
C GLU A 179 5.66 10.80 13.39
N LEU A 180 6.10 9.81 12.59
CA LEU A 180 7.33 9.04 12.81
C LEU A 180 8.61 9.89 12.75
N ARG A 181 8.59 11.04 12.06
CA ARG A 181 9.73 11.98 12.06
C ARG A 181 9.79 12.80 13.35
N THR A 182 8.63 13.09 13.96
CA THR A 182 8.53 13.89 15.18
C THR A 182 8.78 13.02 16.42
N ASP A 183 8.26 11.80 16.44
CA ASP A 183 8.53 10.81 17.48
C ASP A 183 9.00 9.48 16.86
N PRO A 184 10.31 9.34 16.57
CA PRO A 184 10.86 8.10 16.05
C PRO A 184 10.81 6.94 17.05
N ALA A 185 10.50 7.17 18.33
CA ALA A 185 10.45 6.13 19.35
C ALA A 185 9.01 5.70 19.68
N THR A 186 8.03 6.11 18.85
CA THR A 186 6.62 5.75 19.02
C THR A 186 6.47 4.22 19.14
N LYS A 187 6.11 3.77 20.34
CA LYS A 187 5.87 2.35 20.66
C LYS A 187 4.57 1.80 20.06
N SER A 188 3.79 2.63 19.37
CA SER A 188 2.52 2.24 18.75
C SER A 188 2.74 1.24 17.61
N VAL A 189 3.87 1.33 16.90
CA VAL A 189 4.20 0.36 15.84
C VAL A 189 4.82 -0.88 16.46
N GLN A 190 4.10 -2.00 16.42
CA GLN A 190 4.55 -3.29 16.94
C GLN A 190 4.98 -4.17 15.77
N LEU A 191 6.25 -4.06 15.38
CA LEU A 191 6.93 -4.94 14.43
C LEU A 191 8.25 -5.39 15.07
N GLU A 192 8.40 -6.71 15.28
CA GLU A 192 9.62 -7.27 15.90
C GLU A 192 10.83 -7.14 14.97
N ARG A 193 10.65 -7.54 13.70
CA ARG A 193 11.54 -7.29 12.57
C ARG A 193 10.79 -7.46 11.25
N LEU A 194 11.26 -6.80 10.21
CA LEU A 194 10.71 -6.90 8.86
C LEU A 194 11.82 -7.11 7.84
N HIS A 195 11.70 -8.17 7.05
CA HIS A 195 12.61 -8.42 5.94
C HIS A 195 11.94 -8.03 4.62
N LEU A 196 12.66 -7.32 3.75
CA LEU A 196 12.24 -7.06 2.38
C LEU A 196 13.13 -7.90 1.48
N PHE A 197 12.57 -8.94 0.86
CA PHE A 197 13.35 -9.95 0.16
C PHE A 197 13.10 -9.93 -1.34
N SER A 198 14.18 -9.73 -2.10
CA SER A 198 14.19 -9.80 -3.57
C SER A 198 13.07 -8.98 -4.22
N LEU A 199 12.92 -7.71 -3.80
CA LEU A 199 11.98 -6.77 -4.42
C LEU A 199 12.68 -6.03 -5.55
N GLU A 200 12.21 -6.19 -6.78
CA GLU A 200 12.78 -5.51 -7.96
C GLU A 200 12.47 -4.01 -7.97
N THR A 201 11.27 -3.64 -7.54
CA THR A 201 10.82 -2.24 -7.46
C THR A 201 9.94 -2.03 -6.23
N LEU A 202 9.94 -0.81 -5.72
CA LEU A 202 9.02 -0.35 -4.68
C LEU A 202 8.54 1.06 -5.01
N PRO A 203 7.25 1.37 -4.76
CA PRO A 203 6.77 2.75 -4.82
C PRO A 203 7.62 3.65 -3.91
N PRO A 204 8.03 4.85 -4.36
CA PRO A 204 8.87 5.76 -3.56
C PRO A 204 8.29 6.04 -2.17
N LEU A 205 6.98 6.23 -2.09
CA LEU A 205 6.27 6.51 -0.84
C LEU A 205 6.34 5.34 0.16
N PHE A 206 6.32 4.09 -0.34
CA PHE A 206 6.46 2.91 0.51
C PHE A 206 7.91 2.80 1.01
N LEU A 207 8.89 3.05 0.15
CA LEU A 207 10.30 3.06 0.54
C LEU A 207 10.59 4.12 1.60
N GLU A 208 10.01 5.32 1.48
CA GLU A 208 10.12 6.36 2.49
C GLU A 208 9.55 5.91 3.84
N LEU A 209 8.38 5.28 3.86
CA LEU A 209 7.80 4.77 5.09
C LEU A 209 8.65 3.65 5.70
N PHE A 210 9.12 2.68 4.92
CA PHE A 210 10.02 1.63 5.43
C PHE A 210 11.33 2.21 5.98
N LYS A 211 11.89 3.25 5.33
CA LYS A 211 13.08 3.93 5.84
C LYS A 211 12.80 4.63 7.17
N ALA A 212 11.66 5.29 7.32
CA ALA A 212 11.24 5.91 8.57
C ALA A 212 11.05 4.86 9.68
N LEU A 213 10.34 3.77 9.38
CA LEU A 213 10.10 2.64 10.30
C LEU A 213 11.40 1.99 10.76
N SER A 214 12.42 1.91 9.90
CA SER A 214 13.71 1.29 10.28
C SER A 214 14.51 2.05 11.35
N ARG A 215 13.99 3.17 11.84
CA ARG A 215 14.53 3.90 13.01
C ARG A 215 13.93 3.39 14.33
N SER A 216 12.73 2.83 14.28
CA SER A 216 12.00 2.28 15.43
C SER A 216 11.92 0.76 15.45
N VAL A 217 12.01 0.14 14.27
CA VAL A 217 11.95 -1.31 14.05
C VAL A 217 13.37 -1.85 13.80
N PRO A 218 13.80 -2.91 14.52
CA PRO A 218 15.08 -3.58 14.33
C PRO A 218 15.31 -4.13 12.91
#